data_AF-A0A3L7NM29-F1
#
_entry.id   AF-A0A3L7NM29-F1
#
_cell.length_a   1.000
_cell.length_b   1.000
_cell.length_c   1.000
_cell.angle_alpha   90.00
_cell.angle_beta   90.00
_cell.angle_gamma   90.00
#
_symmetry.space_group_name_H-M   'P 1'
#
loop_
_entity.id
_entity.type
_entity.pdbx_description
1 polymer ?
#
loop_
_entity_poly.entity_id
_entity_poly.type
_entity_poly.pdbx_seq_one_letter_code
_entity_poly.pdbx_strand_id
1 'polypeptide(L)'
;MERPLVIAPSRDDYSSRIRSLFVSDIHLGSRHSQSEPFLTTLRKRRPQSLYLVGDVVDGWRWPAGWTWNESLVSILRVLEELAEAGTQIYYTPGNHDEFLRNPEVADAVRRRLPFFNIADEFIYRAQDGRRFLVTHGDHFDLVERSAQWLSKMSSWAYDTALSSNWWLSRWAGNEERSPYWLCASGKKRVKSMIRFLSRFEDSILSHARSLGCQGVICGHLHTPAMIERDGMTYLNTGDWVENCTSLVETENGLFDLECYYPWTRRYSVIHRGIIHANCSHRLPSPALMDEARLPTQAECTV
;
A
#
# COMPACT_ATOMS: atom_id res chain seq x y z
N MET A 1 4.00 2.00 37.48
CA MET A 1 3.07 1.35 36.53
C MET A 1 2.30 2.46 35.84
N GLU A 2 2.82 2.93 34.71
CA GLU A 2 2.17 4.01 33.95
C GLU A 2 1.05 3.42 33.08
N ARG A 3 -0.12 4.05 33.16
CA ARG A 3 -1.29 3.65 32.37
C ARG A 3 -1.01 3.92 30.89
N PRO A 4 -1.38 3.01 29.97
CA PRO A 4 -1.30 3.29 28.54
C PRO A 4 -2.20 4.48 28.21
N LEU A 5 -1.62 5.52 27.64
CA LEU A 5 -2.34 6.67 27.10
C LEU A 5 -3.18 6.18 25.92
N VAL A 6 -4.48 6.04 26.15
CA VAL A 6 -5.47 5.81 25.10
C VAL A 6 -5.73 7.16 24.44
N ILE A 7 -5.01 7.45 23.37
CA ILE A 7 -5.40 8.53 22.47
C ILE A 7 -6.57 7.97 21.66
N ALA A 8 -7.78 8.38 22.03
CA ALA A 8 -8.93 8.21 21.15
C ALA A 8 -8.65 9.01 19.85
N PRO A 9 -9.07 8.53 18.67
CA PRO A 9 -8.96 9.34 17.46
C PRO A 9 -9.66 10.67 17.74
N SER A 10 -8.94 11.78 17.60
CA SER A 10 -9.54 13.10 17.70
C SER A 10 -10.64 13.17 16.64
N ARG A 11 -11.88 13.31 17.11
CA ARG A 11 -13.08 13.28 16.26
C ARG A 11 -13.20 14.48 15.34
N ASP A 12 -12.28 15.42 15.40
CA ASP A 12 -12.30 16.65 14.61
C ASP A 12 -10.90 16.88 14.02
N ASP A 13 -10.87 17.07 12.70
CA ASP A 13 -9.75 17.47 11.83
C ASP A 13 -9.05 16.40 10.95
N TYR A 14 -9.81 15.60 10.20
CA TYR A 14 -9.33 14.94 8.97
C TYR A 14 -9.39 15.89 7.74
N SER A 15 -9.23 17.20 7.95
CA SER A 15 -9.08 18.19 6.86
C SER A 15 -7.62 18.36 6.42
N SER A 16 -6.68 17.57 6.95
CA SER A 16 -5.32 17.56 6.42
C SER A 16 -5.34 16.94 5.02
N ARG A 17 -5.08 17.77 4.01
CA ARG A 17 -4.86 17.31 2.64
C ARG A 17 -3.83 16.18 2.63
N ILE A 18 -4.10 15.15 1.83
CA ILE A 18 -3.16 14.06 1.63
C ILE A 18 -2.10 14.51 0.62
N ARG A 19 -0.83 14.24 0.92
CA ARG A 19 0.27 14.47 -0.01
C ARG A 19 0.43 13.29 -0.94
N SER A 20 0.56 12.08 -0.38
CA SER A 20 0.77 10.87 -1.16
C SER A 20 -0.14 9.74 -0.68
N LEU A 21 -0.59 8.92 -1.63
CA LEU A 21 -1.43 7.75 -1.39
C LEU A 21 -0.72 6.51 -1.94
N PHE A 22 -0.64 5.45 -1.16
CA PHE A 22 -0.06 4.16 -1.55
C PHE A 22 -1.09 3.06 -1.35
N VAL A 23 -1.29 2.25 -2.38
CA VAL A 23 -2.23 1.12 -2.38
C VAL A 23 -1.63 -0.05 -3.17
N SER A 24 -1.91 -1.27 -2.74
CA SER A 24 -1.44 -2.51 -3.37
C SER A 24 -2.54 -3.56 -3.37
N ASP A 25 -2.31 -4.69 -4.04
CA ASP A 25 -3.07 -5.92 -3.87
C ASP A 25 -4.59 -5.68 -4.05
N ILE A 26 -4.92 -4.98 -5.14
CA ILE A 26 -6.31 -4.65 -5.49
C ILE A 26 -6.96 -5.82 -6.21
N HIS A 27 -6.19 -6.53 -7.04
CA HIS A 27 -6.62 -7.69 -7.81
C HIS A 27 -7.86 -7.43 -8.66
N LEU A 28 -7.91 -6.28 -9.36
CA LEU A 28 -8.98 -5.98 -10.31
C LEU A 28 -9.13 -7.13 -11.31
N GLY A 29 -10.37 -7.56 -11.52
CA GLY A 29 -10.68 -8.76 -12.30
C GLY A 29 -10.91 -10.03 -11.47
N SER A 30 -10.51 -10.03 -10.19
CA SER A 30 -10.85 -11.07 -9.22
C SER A 30 -12.25 -10.86 -8.63
N ARG A 31 -12.97 -11.94 -8.32
CA ARG A 31 -14.27 -11.89 -7.62
C ARG A 31 -14.17 -11.46 -6.17
N HIS A 32 -12.97 -11.52 -5.59
CA HIS A 32 -12.71 -11.16 -4.19
C HIS A 32 -12.20 -9.71 -4.03
N SER A 33 -11.87 -9.04 -5.13
CA SER A 33 -11.50 -7.62 -5.14
C SER A 33 -12.64 -6.76 -4.59
N GLN A 34 -12.33 -5.91 -3.62
CA GLN A 34 -13.21 -4.89 -3.06
C GLN A 34 -13.12 -3.59 -3.87
N SER A 35 -13.39 -3.70 -5.17
CA SER A 35 -13.23 -2.63 -6.16
C SER A 35 -14.16 -1.44 -5.92
N GLU A 36 -15.39 -1.66 -5.44
CA GLU A 36 -16.38 -0.62 -5.14
C GLU A 36 -15.97 0.21 -3.90
N PRO A 37 -15.58 -0.42 -2.76
CA PRO A 37 -14.91 0.28 -1.67
C PRO A 37 -13.68 1.07 -2.12
N PHE A 38 -12.80 0.46 -2.92
CA PHE A 38 -11.60 1.13 -3.42
C PHE A 38 -11.94 2.37 -4.23
N LEU A 39 -12.86 2.26 -5.18
CA LEU A 39 -13.34 3.37 -6.01
C LEU A 39 -13.89 4.51 -5.14
N THR A 40 -14.63 4.18 -4.07
CA THR A 40 -15.18 5.17 -3.14
C THR A 40 -14.07 5.88 -2.36
N THR A 41 -13.04 5.17 -1.92
CA THR A 41 -11.86 5.79 -1.30
C THR A 41 -11.12 6.69 -2.27
N LEU A 42 -10.84 6.19 -3.48
CA LEU A 42 -10.09 6.93 -4.50
C LEU A 42 -10.78 8.26 -4.85
N ARG A 43 -12.11 8.26 -5.00
CA ARG A 43 -12.90 9.48 -5.28
C ARG A 43 -12.85 10.54 -4.17
N LYS A 44 -12.62 10.13 -2.91
CA LYS A 44 -12.56 11.03 -1.75
C LYS A 44 -11.17 11.64 -1.54
N ARG A 45 -10.20 11.30 -2.39
CA ARG A 45 -8.79 11.65 -2.22
C ARG A 45 -8.29 12.40 -3.45
N ARG A 46 -7.41 13.37 -3.23
CA ARG A 46 -6.74 14.16 -4.28
C ARG A 46 -5.25 14.33 -3.91
N PRO A 47 -4.45 13.25 -3.96
CA PRO A 47 -3.04 13.30 -3.62
C PRO A 47 -2.24 14.06 -4.69
N GLN A 48 -1.04 14.51 -4.32
CA GLN A 48 -0.03 14.96 -5.28
C GLN A 48 0.59 13.75 -6.00
N SER A 49 0.76 12.63 -5.29
CA SER A 49 1.30 11.38 -5.86
C SER A 49 0.49 10.16 -5.43
N LEU A 50 0.22 9.29 -6.37
CA LEU A 50 -0.43 8.00 -6.15
C LEU A 50 0.53 6.88 -6.56
N TYR A 51 0.83 5.99 -5.64
CA TYR A 51 1.64 4.80 -5.86
C TYR A 51 0.75 3.57 -5.82
N LEU A 52 0.73 2.85 -6.94
CA LEU A 52 0.11 1.54 -7.11
C LEU A 52 1.21 0.49 -6.95
N VAL A 53 1.29 -0.14 -5.79
CA VAL A 53 2.43 -0.93 -5.31
C VAL A 53 2.22 -2.44 -5.57
N GLY A 54 1.93 -2.77 -6.82
CA GLY A 54 1.77 -4.13 -7.33
C GLY A 54 0.40 -4.75 -7.11
N ASP A 55 0.13 -5.79 -7.89
CA ASP A 55 -1.08 -6.59 -7.87
C ASP A 55 -2.36 -5.74 -8.00
N VAL A 56 -2.31 -4.70 -8.84
CA VAL A 56 -3.50 -3.88 -9.14
C VAL A 56 -4.50 -4.68 -9.96
N VAL A 57 -3.98 -5.50 -10.88
CA VAL A 57 -4.76 -6.31 -11.81
C VAL A 57 -4.45 -7.79 -11.57
N ASP A 58 -5.48 -8.64 -11.51
CA ASP A 58 -5.32 -10.08 -11.35
C ASP A 58 -5.17 -10.78 -12.72
N GLY A 59 -3.96 -10.74 -13.28
CA GLY A 59 -3.64 -11.40 -14.55
C GLY A 59 -3.76 -12.92 -14.50
N TRP A 60 -3.64 -13.55 -13.33
CA TRP A 60 -3.76 -15.00 -13.17
C TRP A 60 -5.18 -15.51 -13.42
N ARG A 61 -6.20 -14.64 -13.32
CA ARG A 61 -7.60 -14.99 -13.60
C ARG A 61 -7.93 -15.00 -15.09
N TRP A 62 -7.04 -14.48 -15.94
CA TRP A 62 -7.30 -14.44 -17.37
C TRP A 62 -7.00 -15.81 -18.02
N PRO A 63 -7.93 -16.41 -18.81
CA PRO A 63 -9.24 -15.89 -19.22
C PRO A 63 -10.44 -16.44 -18.43
N ALA A 64 -10.30 -17.56 -17.69
CA ALA A 64 -11.45 -18.33 -17.19
C ALA A 64 -12.07 -17.80 -15.87
N GLY A 65 -11.40 -16.90 -15.16
CA GLY A 65 -11.85 -16.33 -13.88
C GLY A 65 -12.00 -14.81 -13.87
N TRP A 66 -11.69 -14.14 -14.99
CA TRP A 66 -11.71 -12.69 -15.08
C TRP A 66 -13.13 -12.15 -15.02
N THR A 67 -13.39 -11.27 -14.06
CA THR A 67 -14.69 -10.63 -13.86
C THR A 67 -14.62 -9.17 -14.25
N TRP A 68 -15.28 -8.81 -15.36
CA TRP A 68 -15.51 -7.42 -15.72
C TRP A 68 -16.63 -6.85 -14.85
N ASN A 69 -16.30 -5.87 -13.99
CA ASN A 69 -17.29 -5.11 -13.22
C ASN A 69 -17.24 -3.62 -13.59
N GLU A 70 -18.34 -2.91 -13.32
CA GLU A 70 -18.44 -1.46 -13.61
C GLU A 70 -17.44 -0.63 -12.81
N SER A 71 -17.05 -1.11 -11.64
CA SER A 71 -16.07 -0.48 -10.76
C SER A 71 -14.67 -0.46 -11.37
N LEU A 72 -14.23 -1.52 -12.07
CA LEU A 72 -12.94 -1.53 -12.78
C LEU A 72 -12.83 -0.40 -13.81
N VAL A 73 -13.84 -0.26 -14.68
CA VAL A 73 -13.86 0.82 -15.68
C VAL A 73 -13.91 2.19 -15.01
N SER A 74 -14.69 2.31 -13.93
CA SER A 74 -14.80 3.55 -13.16
C SER A 74 -13.49 3.92 -12.45
N ILE A 75 -12.72 2.95 -11.97
CA ILE A 75 -11.41 3.16 -11.36
C ILE A 75 -10.45 3.74 -12.39
N LEU A 76 -10.38 3.15 -13.58
CA LEU A 76 -9.51 3.67 -14.65
C LEU A 76 -9.85 5.12 -15.00
N ARG A 77 -11.14 5.46 -15.09
CA ARG A 77 -11.59 6.86 -15.31
C ARG A 77 -11.17 7.79 -14.17
N VAL A 78 -11.32 7.37 -12.92
CA VAL A 78 -10.90 8.19 -11.77
C VAL A 78 -9.38 8.38 -11.74
N LEU A 79 -8.60 7.38 -12.14
CA LEU A 79 -7.14 7.51 -12.27
C LEU A 79 -6.77 8.52 -13.37
N GLU A 80 -7.45 8.48 -14.51
CA GLU A 80 -7.29 9.47 -15.58
C GLU A 80 -7.65 10.89 -15.10
N GLU A 81 -8.80 11.06 -14.44
CA GLU A 81 -9.21 12.35 -13.85
C GLU A 81 -8.20 12.88 -12.81
N LEU A 82 -7.60 11.99 -12.00
CA LEU A 82 -6.56 12.35 -11.04
C LEU A 82 -5.30 12.84 -11.75
N ALA A 83 -4.88 12.14 -12.80
CA ALA A 83 -3.72 12.52 -13.61
C ALA A 83 -3.93 13.86 -14.32
N GLU A 84 -5.11 14.08 -14.92
CA GLU A 84 -5.50 15.36 -15.52
C GLU A 84 -5.51 16.50 -14.50
N ALA A 85 -5.88 16.22 -13.26
CA ALA A 85 -5.81 17.16 -12.14
C ALA A 85 -4.38 17.36 -11.59
N GLY A 86 -3.36 16.72 -12.18
CA GLY A 86 -1.95 16.90 -11.85
C GLY A 86 -1.36 15.83 -10.91
N THR A 87 -2.13 14.82 -10.51
CA THR A 87 -1.62 13.71 -9.67
C THR A 87 -0.60 12.90 -10.46
N GLN A 88 0.60 12.71 -9.91
CA GLN A 88 1.58 11.80 -10.49
C GLN A 88 1.26 10.35 -10.10
N ILE A 89 1.06 9.48 -11.09
CA ILE A 89 0.69 8.09 -10.86
C ILE A 89 1.87 7.18 -11.18
N TYR A 90 2.32 6.45 -10.17
CA TYR A 90 3.42 5.49 -10.23
C TYR A 90 2.87 4.09 -10.07
N TYR A 91 3.30 3.18 -10.93
CA TYR A 91 2.84 1.79 -10.97
C TYR A 91 4.05 0.87 -10.85
N THR A 92 4.09 0.12 -9.76
CA THR A 92 5.03 -0.98 -9.60
C THR A 92 4.32 -2.29 -9.91
N PRO A 93 4.80 -3.11 -10.86
CA PRO A 93 4.28 -4.46 -11.05
C PRO A 93 4.57 -5.38 -9.85
N GLY A 94 3.61 -6.24 -9.53
CA GLY A 94 3.73 -7.40 -8.66
C GLY A 94 3.73 -8.72 -9.45
N ASN A 95 3.35 -9.81 -8.78
CA ASN A 95 3.35 -11.16 -9.35
C ASN A 95 2.07 -11.50 -10.13
N HIS A 96 0.93 -10.86 -9.83
CA HIS A 96 -0.32 -11.06 -10.57
C HIS A 96 -0.35 -10.27 -11.90
N ASP A 97 0.36 -9.15 -11.96
CA ASP A 97 0.49 -8.27 -13.10
C ASP A 97 1.93 -8.25 -13.68
N GLU A 98 2.66 -9.36 -13.49
CA GLU A 98 4.05 -9.57 -13.95
C GLU A 98 4.25 -9.25 -15.44
N PHE A 99 3.21 -9.37 -16.27
CA PHE A 99 3.25 -9.00 -17.68
C PHE A 99 3.65 -7.53 -17.90
N LEU A 100 3.41 -6.63 -16.94
CA LEU A 100 3.83 -5.23 -16.99
C LEU A 100 5.34 -5.04 -16.77
N ARG A 101 6.06 -6.07 -16.33
CA ARG A 101 7.53 -6.06 -16.28
C ARG A 101 8.14 -6.25 -17.67
N ASN A 102 7.40 -6.81 -18.63
CA ASN A 102 7.86 -6.92 -20.01
C ASN A 102 7.88 -5.51 -20.65
N PRO A 103 9.04 -5.01 -21.14
CA PRO A 103 9.14 -3.66 -21.69
C PRO A 103 8.19 -3.38 -22.86
N GLU A 104 7.96 -4.35 -23.74
CA GLU A 104 7.06 -4.17 -24.89
C GLU A 104 5.60 -3.99 -24.44
N VAL A 105 5.19 -4.73 -23.42
CA VAL A 105 3.86 -4.64 -22.82
C VAL A 105 3.71 -3.35 -22.04
N ALA A 106 4.70 -3.00 -21.20
CA ALA A 106 4.74 -1.74 -20.48
C ALA A 106 4.65 -0.54 -21.44
N ASP A 107 5.39 -0.55 -22.54
CA ASP A 107 5.33 0.50 -23.56
C ASP A 107 3.99 0.54 -24.29
N ALA A 108 3.38 -0.61 -24.55
CA ALA A 108 2.04 -0.66 -25.11
C ALA A 108 1.00 -0.06 -24.15
N VAL A 109 1.15 -0.28 -22.84
CA VAL A 109 0.30 0.35 -21.82
C VAL A 109 0.56 1.84 -21.76
N ARG A 110 1.80 2.31 -21.69
CA ARG A 110 2.15 3.74 -21.70
C ARG A 110 1.61 4.48 -22.93
N ARG A 111 1.62 3.85 -24.11
CA ARG A 111 1.02 4.45 -25.32
C ARG A 111 -0.49 4.67 -25.22
N ARG A 112 -1.20 3.81 -24.46
CA ARG A 112 -2.66 3.91 -24.27
C ARG A 112 -3.05 4.72 -23.04
N LEU A 113 -2.24 4.64 -21.98
CA LEU A 113 -2.45 5.24 -20.68
C LEU A 113 -1.13 5.96 -20.27
N PRO A 114 -0.84 7.11 -20.90
CA PRO A 114 0.46 7.79 -20.75
C PRO A 114 0.72 8.37 -19.37
N PHE A 115 -0.32 8.44 -18.53
CA PHE A 115 -0.23 8.94 -17.17
C PHE A 115 0.39 7.95 -16.17
N PHE A 116 0.62 6.70 -16.57
CA PHE A 116 1.31 5.73 -15.71
C PHE A 116 2.83 5.79 -15.87
N ASN A 117 3.51 6.09 -14.78
CA ASN A 117 4.94 5.85 -14.64
C ASN A 117 5.13 4.41 -14.15
N ILE A 118 5.55 3.48 -15.03
CA ILE A 118 5.71 2.06 -14.69
C ILE A 118 7.18 1.73 -14.44
N ALA A 119 7.52 1.18 -13.28
CA ALA A 119 8.85 0.66 -12.95
C ALA A 119 8.79 -0.35 -11.79
N ASP A 120 9.73 -1.29 -11.72
CA ASP A 120 9.77 -2.31 -10.66
C ASP A 120 10.02 -1.70 -9.26
N GLU A 121 10.70 -0.55 -9.21
CA GLU A 121 11.04 0.14 -7.98
C GLU A 121 10.99 1.65 -8.19
N PHE A 122 10.54 2.38 -7.18
CA PHE A 122 10.63 3.83 -7.11
C PHE A 122 11.29 4.27 -5.80
N ILE A 123 11.98 5.40 -5.82
CA ILE A 123 12.45 6.04 -4.59
C ILE A 123 11.51 7.21 -4.25
N TYR A 124 10.70 7.01 -3.21
CA TYR A 124 9.83 8.02 -2.65
C TYR A 124 10.58 8.93 -1.68
N ARG A 125 10.35 10.24 -1.75
CA ARG A 125 10.89 11.21 -0.79
C ARG A 125 9.78 11.80 0.07
N ALA A 126 9.72 11.34 1.31
CA ALA A 126 8.77 11.79 2.32
C ALA A 126 9.01 13.26 2.69
N GLN A 127 8.01 13.87 3.33
CA GLN A 127 8.00 15.30 3.62
C GLN A 127 9.03 15.65 4.69
N ASP A 128 9.29 14.70 5.59
CA ASP A 128 10.35 14.77 6.59
C ASP A 128 11.76 14.57 6.00
N GLY A 129 11.87 14.37 4.68
CA GLY A 129 13.13 14.20 3.96
C GLY A 129 13.64 12.76 3.88
N ARG A 130 13.01 11.80 4.56
CA ARG A 130 13.37 10.38 4.45
C ARG A 130 13.09 9.85 3.04
N ARG A 131 13.95 8.95 2.58
CA ARG A 131 13.80 8.21 1.33
C ARG A 131 13.24 6.83 1.63
N PHE A 132 12.21 6.43 0.89
CA PHE A 132 11.59 5.12 0.99
C PHE A 132 11.70 4.42 -0.36
N LEU A 133 12.14 3.17 -0.33
CA LEU A 133 11.98 2.28 -1.48
C LEU A 133 10.50 1.93 -1.61
N VAL A 134 9.90 2.15 -2.77
CA VAL A 134 8.55 1.67 -3.10
C VAL A 134 8.71 0.49 -4.03
N THR A 135 8.26 -0.69 -3.60
CA THR A 135 8.31 -1.91 -4.41
C THR A 135 7.22 -2.88 -3.96
N HIS A 136 6.73 -3.75 -4.84
CA HIS A 136 5.69 -4.72 -4.46
C HIS A 136 6.16 -5.70 -3.38
N GLY A 137 7.34 -6.30 -3.59
CA GLY A 137 8.01 -7.14 -2.60
C GLY A 137 8.19 -8.61 -3.01
N ASP A 138 7.43 -9.11 -3.98
CA ASP A 138 7.49 -10.49 -4.50
C ASP A 138 8.90 -10.97 -4.86
N HIS A 139 9.77 -10.09 -5.39
CA HIS A 139 11.18 -10.42 -5.66
C HIS A 139 12.01 -10.81 -4.43
N PHE A 140 11.61 -10.38 -3.24
CA PHE A 140 12.31 -10.64 -1.98
C PHE A 140 11.72 -11.84 -1.24
N ASP A 141 10.64 -12.42 -1.75
CA ASP A 141 10.06 -13.65 -1.23
C ASP A 141 10.76 -14.89 -1.84
N LEU A 142 11.62 -15.50 -1.02
CA LEU A 142 12.32 -16.74 -1.38
C LEU A 142 11.37 -17.91 -1.67
N VAL A 143 10.14 -17.90 -1.14
CA VAL A 143 9.12 -18.93 -1.43
C VAL A 143 8.45 -18.67 -2.77
N GLU A 144 8.15 -17.42 -3.13
CA GLU A 144 7.64 -17.07 -4.47
C GLU A 144 8.66 -17.41 -5.56
N ARG A 145 9.95 -17.10 -5.32
CA ARG A 145 11.06 -17.46 -6.22
C ARG A 145 11.28 -18.97 -6.37
N SER A 146 10.96 -19.78 -5.36
CA SER A 146 11.26 -21.22 -5.36
C SER A 146 10.06 -22.11 -5.69
N ALA A 147 8.83 -21.62 -5.53
CA ALA A 147 7.64 -22.43 -5.74
C ALA A 147 6.39 -21.58 -6.11
N GLN A 148 6.41 -20.95 -7.29
CA GLN A 148 5.25 -20.29 -7.91
C GLN A 148 3.98 -21.19 -8.01
N TRP A 149 4.13 -22.51 -7.90
CA TRP A 149 3.01 -23.46 -7.85
C TRP A 149 2.39 -23.57 -6.45
N LEU A 150 3.19 -23.38 -5.39
CA LEU A 150 2.72 -23.31 -4.01
C LEU A 150 1.93 -22.02 -3.76
N SER A 151 2.35 -20.89 -4.35
CA SER A 151 1.61 -19.63 -4.28
C SER A 151 0.25 -19.74 -4.98
N LYS A 152 0.20 -20.32 -6.19
CA LYS A 152 -1.07 -20.63 -6.89
C LYS A 152 -1.97 -21.61 -6.12
N MET A 153 -1.40 -22.64 -5.48
CA MET A 153 -2.16 -23.57 -4.64
C MET A 153 -2.63 -22.94 -3.32
N SER A 154 -1.84 -22.06 -2.71
CA SER A 154 -2.25 -21.31 -1.52
C SER A 154 -3.32 -20.28 -1.86
N SER A 155 -3.25 -19.59 -3.01
CA SER A 155 -4.28 -18.67 -3.48
C SER A 155 -5.59 -19.42 -3.77
N TRP A 156 -5.54 -20.62 -4.35
CA TRP A 156 -6.75 -21.46 -4.51
C TRP A 156 -7.35 -21.91 -3.17
N ALA A 157 -6.52 -22.34 -2.21
CA ALA A 157 -6.98 -22.71 -0.88
C ALA A 157 -7.50 -21.52 -0.08
N TYR A 158 -6.89 -20.35 -0.26
CA TYR A 158 -7.27 -19.07 0.34
C TYR A 158 -8.57 -18.54 -0.28
N ASP A 159 -8.73 -18.55 -1.60
CA ASP A 159 -9.99 -18.27 -2.31
C ASP A 159 -11.12 -19.18 -1.83
N THR A 160 -10.83 -20.47 -1.61
CA THR A 160 -11.82 -21.43 -1.13
C THR A 160 -12.23 -21.14 0.32
N ALA A 161 -11.28 -20.73 1.16
CA ALA A 161 -11.53 -20.30 2.53
C ALA A 161 -12.29 -18.95 2.60
N LEU A 162 -11.91 -17.98 1.76
CA LEU A 162 -12.59 -16.70 1.58
C LEU A 162 -14.01 -16.91 1.09
N SER A 163 -14.21 -17.73 0.06
CA SER A 163 -15.52 -18.08 -0.47
C SER A 163 -16.41 -18.66 0.63
N SER A 164 -15.90 -19.59 1.43
CA SER A 164 -16.64 -20.20 2.54
C SER A 164 -17.03 -19.17 3.62
N ASN A 165 -16.17 -18.19 3.87
CA ASN A 165 -16.39 -17.11 4.84
C ASN A 165 -17.38 -16.05 4.32
N TRP A 166 -17.32 -15.72 3.03
CA TRP A 166 -18.28 -14.84 2.36
C TRP A 166 -19.72 -15.41 2.44
N TRP A 167 -19.88 -16.71 2.24
CA TRP A 167 -21.18 -17.39 2.39
C TRP A 167 -21.73 -17.30 3.82
N LEU A 168 -20.88 -17.42 4.84
CA LEU A 168 -21.26 -17.31 6.25
C LEU A 168 -21.63 -15.87 6.65
N SER A 169 -20.85 -14.89 6.20
CA SER A 169 -21.12 -13.46 6.46
C SER A 169 -22.39 -12.97 5.75
N ARG A 170 -22.67 -13.48 4.54
CA ARG A 170 -23.90 -13.18 3.80
C ARG A 170 -25.14 -13.81 4.46
N TRP A 171 -25.01 -14.97 5.10
CA TRP A 171 -26.07 -15.57 5.91
C TRP A 171 -26.33 -14.81 7.23
N ALA A 172 -25.33 -14.10 7.76
CA ALA A 172 -25.43 -13.36 9.00
C ALA A 172 -26.01 -11.94 8.86
N GLY A 173 -26.30 -11.47 7.63
CA GLY A 173 -27.04 -10.23 7.37
C GLY A 173 -26.35 -8.92 7.79
N ASN A 174 -25.01 -8.89 7.95
CA ASN A 174 -24.29 -7.73 8.44
C ASN A 174 -23.51 -7.03 7.31
N GLU A 175 -24.11 -6.03 6.66
CA GLU A 175 -23.45 -5.21 5.63
C GLU A 175 -22.42 -4.21 6.19
N GLU A 176 -22.43 -3.95 7.51
CA GLU A 176 -21.58 -2.93 8.15
C GLU A 176 -20.17 -3.41 8.58
N ARG A 177 -19.78 -4.65 8.28
CA ARG A 177 -18.48 -5.23 8.69
C ARG A 177 -17.76 -5.90 7.53
N SER A 178 -16.42 -5.93 7.57
CA SER A 178 -15.63 -6.72 6.61
C SER A 178 -16.12 -8.17 6.62
N PRO A 179 -16.45 -8.76 5.45
CA PRO A 179 -17.04 -10.09 5.34
C PRO A 179 -16.11 -11.22 5.79
N TYR A 180 -14.87 -10.92 6.18
CA TYR A 180 -13.84 -11.92 6.46
C TYR A 180 -13.42 -12.07 7.94
N TRP A 181 -14.11 -11.41 8.89
CA TRP A 181 -13.71 -11.35 10.31
C TRP A 181 -13.52 -12.70 11.04
N LEU A 182 -14.15 -13.79 10.57
CA LEU A 182 -14.09 -15.12 11.20
C LEU A 182 -12.73 -15.84 11.05
N CYS A 183 -11.97 -15.60 9.99
CA CYS A 183 -10.66 -16.26 9.76
C CYS A 183 -9.54 -15.71 10.67
N ALA A 184 -9.81 -14.62 11.39
CA ALA A 184 -8.85 -13.92 12.21
C ALA A 184 -8.53 -14.60 13.57
N SER A 185 -9.10 -15.78 13.83
CA SER A 185 -9.00 -16.55 15.08
C SER A 185 -8.06 -17.76 14.97
N GLY A 186 -6.85 -17.56 14.46
CA GLY A 186 -5.82 -18.61 14.36
C GLY A 186 -4.59 -18.31 15.20
N LYS A 187 -4.62 -18.52 16.52
CA LYS A 187 -3.49 -18.25 17.45
C LYS A 187 -2.18 -19.01 17.17
N LYS A 188 -2.17 -19.95 16.20
CA LYS A 188 -0.95 -20.63 15.71
C LYS A 188 -0.39 -20.06 14.39
N ARG A 189 -1.18 -19.31 13.59
CA ARG A 189 -0.74 -18.67 12.33
C ARG A 189 0.25 -17.51 12.58
N VAL A 190 0.05 -16.80 13.69
CA VAL A 190 0.85 -15.63 14.07
C VAL A 190 2.35 -15.94 14.22
N LYS A 191 2.73 -17.06 14.86
CA LYS A 191 4.16 -17.38 15.07
C LYS A 191 4.89 -17.84 13.80
N SER A 192 4.18 -18.43 12.84
CA SER A 192 4.78 -18.82 11.55
C SER A 192 4.91 -17.62 10.63
N MET A 193 3.87 -16.77 10.58
CA MET A 193 3.89 -15.51 9.84
C MET A 193 4.97 -14.56 10.37
N ILE A 194 5.14 -14.40 11.69
CA ILE A 194 6.18 -13.52 12.27
C ILE A 194 7.61 -13.95 11.87
N ARG A 195 7.88 -15.26 11.80
CA ARG A 195 9.22 -15.75 11.39
C ARG A 195 9.43 -15.65 9.88
N PHE A 196 8.36 -15.78 9.10
CA PHE A 196 8.39 -15.60 7.65
C PHE A 196 8.56 -14.11 7.29
N LEU A 197 7.80 -13.23 7.95
CA LEU A 197 7.93 -11.77 7.89
C LEU A 197 9.36 -11.34 8.16
N SER A 198 10.00 -11.86 9.22
CA SER A 198 11.35 -11.43 9.58
C SER A 198 12.37 -11.62 8.45
N ARG A 199 12.34 -12.74 7.70
CA ARG A 199 13.33 -12.96 6.63
C ARG A 199 13.06 -12.13 5.38
N PHE A 200 11.78 -11.97 5.04
CA PHE A 200 11.35 -11.08 3.97
C PHE A 200 11.72 -9.62 4.26
N GLU A 201 11.33 -9.14 5.46
CA GLU A 201 11.65 -7.81 5.98
C GLU A 201 13.16 -7.56 5.96
N ASP A 202 13.96 -8.52 6.45
CA ASP A 202 15.42 -8.37 6.47
C ASP A 202 15.99 -8.20 5.06
N SER A 203 15.49 -8.95 4.07
CA SER A 203 15.95 -8.87 2.68
C SER A 203 15.57 -7.54 2.03
N ILE A 204 14.31 -7.15 2.13
CA ILE A 204 13.81 -5.92 1.49
C ILE A 204 14.38 -4.66 2.14
N LEU A 205 14.55 -4.66 3.48
CA LEU A 205 15.19 -3.56 4.21
C LEU A 205 16.68 -3.47 3.89
N SER A 206 17.36 -4.60 3.66
CA SER A 206 18.76 -4.60 3.24
C SER A 206 18.93 -4.00 1.84
N HIS A 207 18.03 -4.33 0.91
CA HIS A 207 18.01 -3.73 -0.43
C HIS A 207 17.74 -2.22 -0.37
N ALA A 208 16.70 -1.80 0.36
CA ALA A 208 16.40 -0.39 0.58
C ALA A 208 17.60 0.37 1.17
N ARG A 209 18.31 -0.22 2.13
CA ARG A 209 19.52 0.35 2.72
C ARG A 209 20.65 0.50 1.69
N SER A 210 20.82 -0.46 0.79
CA SER A 210 21.83 -0.40 -0.27
C SER A 210 21.58 0.75 -1.26
N LEU A 211 20.32 1.15 -1.43
CA LEU A 211 19.90 2.31 -2.23
C LEU A 211 19.94 3.64 -1.45
N GLY A 212 20.42 3.61 -0.20
CA GLY A 212 20.46 4.79 0.68
C GLY A 212 19.08 5.27 1.14
N CYS A 213 18.10 4.36 1.23
CA CYS A 213 16.78 4.64 1.79
C CYS A 213 16.77 4.40 3.31
N GLN A 214 15.85 5.07 4.00
CA GLN A 214 15.58 4.94 5.44
C GLN A 214 14.33 4.08 5.71
N GLY A 215 13.73 3.52 4.67
CA GLY A 215 12.57 2.66 4.81
C GLY A 215 12.12 2.06 3.49
N VAL A 216 11.05 1.28 3.57
CA VAL A 216 10.37 0.65 2.44
C VAL A 216 8.86 0.78 2.57
N ILE A 217 8.19 0.95 1.44
CA ILE A 217 6.74 0.87 1.26
C ILE A 217 6.46 -0.29 0.31
N CYS A 218 5.69 -1.29 0.74
CA CYS A 218 5.42 -2.49 -0.05
C CYS A 218 4.01 -3.07 0.14
N GLY A 219 3.66 -4.04 -0.69
CA GLY A 219 2.42 -4.84 -0.64
C GLY A 219 2.72 -6.32 -0.35
N HIS A 220 2.13 -7.23 -1.15
CA HIS A 220 2.43 -8.68 -1.27
C HIS A 220 2.04 -9.56 -0.07
N LEU A 221 2.26 -9.08 1.17
CA LEU A 221 1.99 -9.87 2.38
C LEU A 221 0.56 -9.72 2.91
N HIS A 222 -0.29 -8.89 2.28
CA HIS A 222 -1.69 -8.62 2.67
C HIS A 222 -1.86 -8.32 4.17
N THR A 223 -0.81 -7.81 4.82
CA THR A 223 -0.78 -7.59 6.26
C THR A 223 -0.35 -6.14 6.50
N PRO A 224 -1.32 -5.22 6.65
CA PRO A 224 -1.03 -3.80 6.83
C PRO A 224 -0.19 -3.61 8.09
N ALA A 225 0.93 -2.90 7.95
CA ALA A 225 1.91 -2.77 9.03
C ALA A 225 2.69 -1.46 8.92
N MET A 226 3.01 -0.88 10.08
CA MET A 226 3.97 0.21 10.22
C MET A 226 4.94 -0.16 11.34
N ILE A 227 6.17 -0.51 10.97
CA ILE A 227 7.15 -1.07 11.89
C ILE A 227 8.46 -0.30 11.75
N GLU A 228 9.05 0.11 12.86
CA GLU A 228 10.42 0.60 12.88
C GLU A 228 11.36 -0.47 13.43
N ARG A 229 12.44 -0.73 12.69
CA ARG A 229 13.44 -1.74 13.05
C ARG A 229 14.81 -1.33 12.54
N ASP A 230 15.80 -1.35 13.43
CA ASP A 230 17.21 -1.06 13.12
C ASP A 230 17.42 0.24 12.34
N GLY A 231 16.70 1.30 12.74
CA GLY A 231 16.73 2.62 12.12
C GLY A 231 16.06 2.72 10.74
N MET A 232 15.37 1.65 10.31
CA MET A 232 14.59 1.61 9.08
C MET A 232 13.10 1.54 9.38
N THR A 233 12.29 2.13 8.50
CA THR A 233 10.83 2.08 8.58
C THR A 233 10.27 1.14 7.52
N TYR A 234 9.51 0.13 7.94
CA TYR A 234 8.79 -0.80 7.08
C TYR A 234 7.30 -0.44 7.08
N LEU A 235 6.75 -0.16 5.90
CA LEU A 235 5.36 0.23 5.69
C LEU A 235 4.72 -0.75 4.70
N ASN A 236 3.75 -1.54 5.17
CA ASN A 236 2.97 -2.43 4.30
C ASN A 236 1.56 -1.86 4.13
N THR A 237 1.12 -1.71 2.89
CA THR A 237 -0.18 -1.12 2.51
C THR A 237 -1.36 -2.03 2.83
N GLY A 238 -1.15 -3.33 3.05
CA GLY A 238 -2.20 -4.34 3.19
C GLY A 238 -2.76 -4.72 1.82
N ASP A 239 -4.08 -4.68 1.66
CA ASP A 239 -4.75 -5.13 0.43
C ASP A 239 -6.18 -4.58 0.31
N TRP A 240 -6.78 -4.75 -0.86
CA TRP A 240 -8.20 -4.46 -1.11
C TRP A 240 -9.04 -5.73 -1.35
N VAL A 241 -8.81 -6.74 -0.51
CA VAL A 241 -9.54 -8.01 -0.50
C VAL A 241 -10.14 -8.27 0.90
N GLU A 242 -9.28 -8.34 1.92
CA GLU A 242 -9.62 -8.57 3.33
C GLU A 242 -9.56 -7.28 4.16
N ASN A 243 -8.50 -6.49 3.99
CA ASN A 243 -8.19 -5.37 4.89
C ASN A 243 -8.81 -4.04 4.43
N CYS A 244 -8.89 -3.81 3.11
CA CYS A 244 -9.33 -2.56 2.49
C CYS A 244 -8.59 -1.34 3.05
N THR A 245 -7.27 -1.42 3.02
CA THR A 245 -6.35 -0.45 3.62
C THR A 245 -5.66 0.42 2.58
N SER A 246 -5.24 1.61 3.01
CA SER A 246 -4.37 2.50 2.25
C SER A 246 -3.36 3.13 3.18
N LEU A 247 -2.12 3.21 2.72
CA LEU A 247 -1.13 4.03 3.41
C LEU A 247 -1.22 5.45 2.84
N VAL A 248 -1.34 6.43 3.73
CA VAL A 248 -1.37 7.85 3.36
C VAL A 248 -0.21 8.58 4.01
N GLU A 249 0.38 9.51 3.28
CA GLU A 249 1.20 10.57 3.86
C GLU A 249 0.43 11.88 3.80
N THR A 250 0.25 12.53 4.95
CA THR A 250 -0.36 13.86 5.06
C THR A 250 0.60 14.96 4.58
N GLU A 251 0.09 16.15 4.28
CA GLU A 251 0.95 17.32 3.96
C GLU A 251 1.94 17.69 5.08
N ASN A 252 1.67 17.29 6.33
CA ASN A 252 2.58 17.49 7.47
C ASN A 252 3.64 16.39 7.60
N GLY A 253 3.67 15.39 6.71
CA GLY A 253 4.64 14.29 6.72
C GLY A 253 4.30 13.14 7.68
N LEU A 254 3.09 13.13 8.24
CA LEU A 254 2.63 11.99 9.04
C LEU A 254 2.13 10.89 8.11
N PHE A 255 2.58 9.66 8.38
CA PHE A 255 2.07 8.45 7.77
C PHE A 255 0.93 7.87 8.60
N ASP A 256 -0.13 7.42 7.94
CA ASP A 256 -1.25 6.70 8.57
C ASP A 256 -1.73 5.55 7.68
N LEU A 257 -2.30 4.52 8.30
CA LEU A 257 -2.97 3.41 7.63
C LEU A 257 -4.48 3.60 7.74
N GLU A 258 -5.06 4.19 6.69
CA GLU A 258 -6.50 4.37 6.58
C GLU A 258 -7.19 3.08 6.16
N CYS A 259 -8.38 2.84 6.70
CA CYS A 259 -9.18 1.67 6.41
C CYS A 259 -10.57 2.08 5.96
N TYR A 260 -11.09 1.44 4.92
CA TYR A 260 -12.44 1.73 4.43
C TYR A 260 -13.52 1.33 5.44
N TYR A 261 -13.41 0.14 6.02
CA TYR A 261 -14.34 -0.36 7.02
C TYR A 261 -13.91 0.05 8.43
N PRO A 262 -14.82 0.57 9.29
CA PRO A 262 -14.50 0.91 10.66
C PRO A 262 -13.95 -0.31 11.43
N TRP A 263 -12.78 -0.16 12.03
CA TRP A 263 -12.10 -1.23 12.74
C TRP A 263 -12.92 -1.80 13.91
N THR A 264 -12.90 -3.13 14.06
CA THR A 264 -13.18 -3.82 15.33
C THR A 264 -11.92 -4.22 16.11
N ARG A 265 -10.72 -3.96 15.57
CA ARG A 265 -9.41 -4.21 16.22
C ARG A 265 -8.56 -2.93 16.18
N ARG A 266 -7.85 -2.66 17.28
CA ARG A 266 -6.79 -1.65 17.29
C ARG A 266 -5.51 -2.32 16.83
N TYR A 267 -4.91 -1.87 15.72
CA TYR A 267 -3.51 -2.18 15.51
C TYR A 267 -2.70 -1.46 16.58
N SER A 268 -1.85 -2.22 17.25
CA SER A 268 -0.87 -1.65 18.15
C SER A 268 0.17 -1.00 17.23
N VAL A 269 0.08 0.31 17.03
CA VAL A 269 1.27 1.05 16.62
C VAL A 269 2.28 0.78 17.73
N ILE A 270 3.31 -0.03 17.47
CA ILE A 270 4.43 -0.14 18.39
C ILE A 270 5.23 1.16 18.21
N HIS A 271 4.72 2.25 18.79
CA HIS A 271 5.50 3.45 19.00
C HIS A 271 6.56 3.11 20.06
N ARG A 272 7.80 2.94 19.63
CA ARG A 272 8.95 3.25 20.47
C ARG A 272 9.75 4.33 19.78
N GLY A 273 9.35 5.57 20.03
CA GLY A 273 10.12 6.74 19.59
C GLY A 273 9.20 7.86 19.14
N ILE A 274 8.70 8.63 20.09
CA ILE A 274 8.24 10.00 19.79
C ILE A 274 9.45 10.73 19.21
N ILE A 275 9.40 11.12 17.93
CA ILE A 275 10.33 12.09 17.38
C ILE A 275 9.92 13.45 17.93
N HIS A 276 10.44 13.81 19.12
CA HIS A 276 10.56 15.22 19.46
C HIS A 276 11.73 15.78 18.65
N ALA A 277 11.41 16.52 17.59
CA ALA A 277 12.36 17.45 17.01
C ALA A 277 12.64 18.55 18.05
N ASN A 278 13.68 18.36 18.87
CA ASN A 278 14.24 19.42 19.69
C ASN A 278 14.88 20.46 18.79
N CYS A 279 14.11 21.47 18.37
CA CYS A 279 14.66 22.66 17.76
C CYS A 279 15.02 23.66 18.87
N SER A 280 16.24 23.56 19.40
CA SER A 280 16.84 24.61 20.22
C SER A 280 18.01 25.25 19.49
N HIS A 281 17.72 26.09 18.49
CA HIS A 281 18.64 27.17 18.14
C HIS A 281 17.86 28.41 17.73
N ARG A 282 18.18 29.53 18.38
CA ARG A 282 17.64 30.86 18.13
C ARG A 282 17.85 31.23 16.67
N LEU A 283 16.78 31.62 16.00
CA LEU A 283 16.86 32.33 14.71
C LEU A 283 17.29 33.79 14.96
N PRO A 284 18.26 34.35 14.24
CA PRO A 284 18.32 35.78 13.99
C PRO A 284 17.30 36.17 12.89
N SER A 285 16.83 37.42 12.92
CA SER A 285 15.72 37.91 12.07
C SER A 285 16.05 37.94 10.58
N PRO A 286 15.03 37.89 9.69
CA PRO A 286 15.25 37.81 8.25
C PRO A 286 15.46 39.19 7.62
N ALA A 287 16.47 39.28 6.74
CA ALA A 287 16.57 40.27 5.69
C ALA A 287 16.78 39.55 4.34
N LEU A 288 15.91 39.88 3.38
CA LEU A 288 16.05 39.90 1.92
C LEU A 288 16.50 38.63 1.13
N MET A 289 15.58 38.24 0.21
CA MET A 289 15.78 37.65 -1.14
C MET A 289 16.44 36.25 -1.19
N ASP A 290 16.14 35.33 -2.11
CA ASP A 290 15.73 35.43 -3.52
C ASP A 290 15.10 34.09 -3.98
N GLU A 291 14.49 34.08 -5.16
CA GLU A 291 13.84 32.93 -5.80
C GLU A 291 14.73 31.69 -5.97
N ALA A 292 14.18 30.49 -5.71
CA ALA A 292 14.73 29.23 -6.21
C ALA A 292 13.63 28.20 -6.52
N ARG A 293 13.72 27.62 -7.72
CA ARG A 293 12.80 26.66 -8.35
C ARG A 293 12.64 25.37 -7.54
N LEU A 294 11.42 24.82 -7.57
CA LEU A 294 11.08 23.49 -7.07
C LEU A 294 11.80 22.39 -7.87
N PRO A 295 12.46 21.41 -7.23
CA PRO A 295 12.99 20.23 -7.91
C PRO A 295 11.92 19.13 -8.04
N THR A 296 11.91 18.48 -9.20
CA THR A 296 11.11 17.29 -9.56
C THR A 296 11.40 16.10 -8.62
N GLN A 297 10.34 15.47 -8.11
CA GLN A 297 10.41 14.34 -7.18
C GLN A 297 10.12 13.02 -7.90
N ALA A 298 11.15 12.17 -8.02
CA ALA A 298 11.17 10.72 -8.23
C ALA A 298 12.34 10.37 -9.17
N GLU A 299 13.27 9.53 -8.70
CA GLU A 299 14.32 8.94 -9.54
C GLU A 299 13.93 7.49 -9.82
N CYS A 300 13.84 7.11 -11.10
CA CYS A 300 13.70 5.71 -11.50
C CYS A 300 15.06 5.02 -11.43
N THR A 301 15.13 3.90 -10.72
CA THR A 301 16.24 2.96 -10.82
C THR A 301 15.96 2.00 -11.97
N VAL A 302 16.90 1.91 -12.92
CA VAL A 302 16.88 0.98 -14.07
C VAL A 302 17.28 -0.41 -13.62
#